data_AF-A0AA38C6V1-F1
#
_entry.id   AF-A0AA38C6V1-F1
#
_cell.length_a   1.000
_cell.length_b   1.000
_cell.length_c   1.000
_cell.angle_alpha   90.00
_cell.angle_beta   90.00
_cell.angle_gamma   90.00
#
_symmetry.space_group_name_H-M   'P 1'
#
loop_
_entity.id
_entity.type
_entity.pdbx_description
1 polymer ?
#
loop_
_entity_poly.entity_id
_entity_poly.type
_entity_poly.pdbx_seq_one_letter_code
_entity_poly.pdbx_strand_id
1 'polypeptide(L)'
;IAGIKMCQAYRLQYKWDAISGMPTNLYGPNDNFHPENSHVLPALMCRFHEAKVSEAKEVVVWGTGSPLHEFLHVDDEVIFLMNNYSDFPHVNIGSGVEVTIKQLAELV
;
A
#
# COMPACT_ATOMS: atom_id res chain seq x y z
N ILE A 1 15.01 6.16 1.26
CA ILE A 1 15.78 7.04 2.19
C ILE A 1 16.15 8.39 1.56
N ALA A 2 16.56 8.47 0.29
CA ALA A 2 16.95 9.74 -0.34
C ALA A 2 15.87 10.84 -0.28
N GLY A 3 14.59 10.51 -0.51
CA GLY A 3 13.48 11.46 -0.43
C GLY A 3 13.30 12.11 0.94
N ILE A 4 13.43 11.34 2.03
CA ILE A 4 13.37 11.86 3.41
C ILE A 4 14.47 12.89 3.64
N LYS A 5 15.71 12.55 3.25
CA LYS A 5 16.86 13.44 3.41
C LYS A 5 16.76 14.69 2.56
N MET A 6 16.17 14.59 1.37
CA MET A 6 15.86 15.73 0.53
C MET A 6 14.87 16.67 1.23
N CYS A 7 13.72 16.18 1.69
CA CYS A 7 12.73 17.01 2.40
C CYS A 7 13.34 17.73 3.62
N GLN A 8 14.13 16.99 4.41
CA GLN A 8 14.85 17.54 5.56
C GLN A 8 15.85 18.63 5.17
N ALA A 9 16.66 18.40 4.14
CA ALA A 9 17.63 19.38 3.66
C ALA A 9 16.95 20.66 3.15
N TYR A 10 15.86 20.53 2.39
CA TYR A 10 15.13 21.68 1.87
C TYR A 10 14.43 22.48 2.98
N ARG A 11 13.85 21.81 3.99
CA ARG A 11 13.35 22.49 5.21
C ARG A 11 14.43 23.32 5.89
N LEU A 12 15.63 22.76 6.05
CA LEU A 12 16.73 23.44 6.74
C LEU A 12 17.27 24.63 5.92
N GLN A 13 17.56 24.39 4.64
CA GLN A 13 18.25 25.33 3.75
C GLN A 13 17.31 26.42 3.22
N TYR A 14 16.11 26.04 2.76
CA TYR A 14 15.20 26.94 2.04
C TYR A 14 13.96 27.32 2.85
N LYS A 15 13.80 26.80 4.08
CA LYS A 15 12.57 26.97 4.88
C LYS A 15 11.31 26.54 4.13
N TRP A 16 11.46 25.63 3.16
CA TRP A 16 10.33 25.03 2.45
C TRP A 16 9.67 24.00 3.37
N ASP A 17 8.35 24.12 3.56
CA ASP A 17 7.57 23.18 4.36
C ASP A 17 7.35 21.84 3.64
N ALA A 18 8.45 21.11 3.41
CA ALA A 18 8.45 19.78 2.83
C ALA A 18 8.29 18.72 3.93
N ILE A 19 7.29 17.86 3.81
CA ILE A 19 7.03 16.74 4.72
C ILE A 19 7.31 15.39 4.02
N SER A 20 7.56 14.35 4.79
CA SER A 20 7.77 12.99 4.26
C SER A 20 6.91 11.98 5.00
N GLY A 21 5.94 11.40 4.29
CA GLY A 21 5.22 10.21 4.71
C GLY A 21 5.94 8.93 4.27
N MET A 22 5.84 7.88 5.06
CA MET A 22 6.23 6.52 4.70
C MET A 22 4.99 5.63 4.82
N PRO A 23 4.23 5.42 3.72
CA PRO A 23 3.10 4.53 3.74
C PRO A 23 3.52 3.07 3.92
N THR A 24 2.59 2.30 4.46
CA THR A 24 2.55 0.85 4.36
C THR A 24 2.17 0.40 2.93
N ASN A 25 1.74 -0.85 2.71
CA ASN A 25 1.30 -1.27 1.38
C ASN A 25 0.01 -0.52 0.98
N LEU A 26 0.06 0.19 -0.14
CA LEU A 26 -1.08 0.92 -0.67
C LEU A 26 -1.86 0.06 -1.66
N TYR A 27 -3.17 0.31 -1.73
CA TYR A 27 -4.03 -0.23 -2.77
C TYR A 27 -5.16 0.75 -3.10
N GLY A 28 -5.76 0.59 -4.28
CA GLY A 28 -6.91 1.39 -4.69
C GLY A 28 -7.06 1.52 -6.20
N PRO A 29 -7.89 2.46 -6.66
CA PRO A 29 -8.02 2.77 -8.08
C PRO A 29 -6.67 3.17 -8.70
N ASN A 30 -6.44 2.78 -9.95
CA ASN A 30 -5.19 3.03 -10.70
C ASN A 30 -3.96 2.26 -10.21
N ASP A 31 -4.11 1.26 -9.35
CA ASP A 31 -3.03 0.33 -9.04
C ASP A 31 -2.64 -0.49 -10.31
N ASN A 32 -1.48 -1.13 -10.26
CA ASN A 32 -1.04 -2.00 -11.33
C ASN A 32 -1.69 -3.38 -11.19
N PHE A 33 -2.66 -3.66 -12.06
CA PHE A 33 -3.39 -4.94 -12.13
C PHE A 33 -2.75 -5.95 -13.11
N HIS A 34 -1.46 -5.78 -13.47
CA HIS A 34 -0.79 -6.70 -14.37
C HIS A 34 -0.54 -8.07 -13.69
N PRO A 35 -0.89 -9.21 -14.33
CA PRO A 35 -0.85 -10.53 -13.69
C PRO A 35 0.54 -10.96 -13.19
N GLU A 36 1.61 -10.51 -13.85
CA GLU A 36 2.99 -10.88 -13.50
C GLU A 36 3.75 -9.82 -12.67
N ASN A 37 3.28 -8.56 -12.67
CA ASN A 37 4.03 -7.41 -12.14
C ASN A 37 3.17 -6.55 -11.19
N SER A 38 2.23 -7.18 -10.48
CA SER A 38 1.32 -6.51 -9.55
C SER A 38 1.70 -6.79 -8.09
N HIS A 39 1.32 -5.87 -7.21
CA HIS A 39 1.37 -6.10 -5.78
C HIS A 39 0.37 -7.20 -5.37
N VAL A 40 0.53 -7.75 -4.17
CA VAL A 40 -0.21 -8.96 -3.74
C VAL A 40 -1.73 -8.80 -3.83
N LEU A 41 -2.29 -7.65 -3.42
CA LEU A 41 -3.72 -7.41 -3.44
C LEU A 41 -4.28 -7.26 -4.87
N PRO A 42 -3.77 -6.39 -5.76
CA PRO A 42 -4.24 -6.32 -7.14
C PRO A 42 -4.02 -7.63 -7.90
N ALA A 43 -2.94 -8.37 -7.62
CA ALA A 43 -2.71 -9.70 -8.18
C ALA A 43 -3.83 -10.68 -7.80
N LEU A 44 -4.20 -10.73 -6.51
CA LEU A 44 -5.28 -11.59 -6.04
C LEU A 44 -6.63 -11.20 -6.68
N MET A 45 -6.96 -9.91 -6.71
CA MET A 45 -8.19 -9.42 -7.35
C MET A 45 -8.30 -9.86 -8.81
N CYS A 46 -7.21 -9.75 -9.59
CA CYS A 46 -7.22 -10.19 -10.99
C CYS A 46 -7.43 -11.70 -11.12
N ARG A 47 -6.71 -12.49 -10.32
CA ARG A 47 -6.80 -13.96 -10.38
C ARG A 47 -8.18 -14.49 -9.97
N PHE A 48 -8.79 -13.90 -8.93
CA PHE A 48 -10.15 -14.25 -8.55
C PHE A 48 -11.18 -13.79 -9.58
N HIS A 49 -10.99 -12.62 -10.17
CA HIS A 49 -11.84 -12.15 -11.27
C HIS A 49 -11.77 -13.10 -12.48
N GLU A 50 -10.56 -13.46 -12.93
CA GLU A 50 -10.35 -14.39 -14.04
C GLU A 50 -10.93 -15.77 -13.75
N ALA A 51 -10.75 -16.28 -12.53
CA ALA A 51 -11.33 -17.55 -12.10
C ALA A 51 -12.86 -17.53 -12.15
N LYS A 52 -13.48 -16.43 -11.73
CA LYS A 52 -14.92 -16.25 -11.81
C LYS A 52 -15.43 -16.19 -13.25
N VAL A 53 -14.73 -15.47 -14.12
CA VAL A 53 -15.09 -15.33 -15.54
C VAL A 53 -14.91 -16.65 -16.30
N SER A 54 -13.90 -17.45 -15.93
CA SER A 54 -13.58 -18.74 -16.55
C SER A 54 -14.26 -19.94 -15.89
N GLU A 55 -15.08 -19.73 -14.85
CA GLU A 55 -15.71 -20.78 -14.04
C GLU A 55 -14.71 -21.79 -13.45
N ALA A 56 -13.50 -21.32 -13.14
CA ALA A 56 -12.48 -22.15 -12.50
C ALA A 56 -12.95 -22.56 -11.09
N LYS A 57 -12.72 -23.83 -10.74
CA LYS A 57 -13.14 -24.40 -9.45
C LYS A 57 -12.27 -23.98 -8.27
N GLU A 58 -11.05 -23.54 -8.55
CA GLU A 58 -10.05 -23.19 -7.53
C GLU A 58 -9.05 -22.16 -8.05
N VAL A 59 -8.45 -21.43 -7.10
CA VAL A 59 -7.36 -20.46 -7.35
C VAL A 59 -6.20 -20.79 -6.40
N VAL A 60 -4.99 -20.97 -6.95
CA VAL A 60 -3.81 -21.37 -6.17
C VAL A 60 -3.05 -20.14 -5.67
N VAL A 61 -3.16 -19.78 -4.40
CA VAL A 61 -2.31 -18.72 -3.81
C VAL A 61 -0.97 -19.32 -3.35
N TRP A 62 0.15 -18.75 -3.78
CA TRP A 62 1.48 -19.28 -3.46
C TRP A 62 1.89 -18.99 -2.01
N GLY A 63 2.49 -19.98 -1.35
CA GLY A 63 2.97 -19.88 0.03
C GLY A 63 2.02 -20.47 1.06
N THR A 64 2.35 -20.30 2.34
CA THR A 64 1.57 -20.82 3.47
C THR A 64 0.35 -19.98 3.82
N GLY A 65 0.27 -18.76 3.29
CA GLY A 65 -0.73 -17.76 3.65
C GLY A 65 -0.53 -17.12 5.03
N SER A 66 0.48 -17.52 5.80
CA SER A 66 0.79 -16.99 7.14
C SER A 66 1.50 -15.63 7.21
N PRO A 67 2.21 -15.13 6.18
CA PRO A 67 2.80 -13.79 6.23
C PRO A 67 1.75 -12.71 6.51
N LEU A 68 2.10 -11.78 7.39
CA LEU A 68 1.28 -10.63 7.78
C LEU A 68 1.65 -9.42 6.93
N HIS A 69 0.63 -8.71 6.47
CA HIS A 69 0.75 -7.47 5.72
C HIS A 69 -0.26 -6.47 6.24
N GLU A 70 0.17 -5.22 6.32
CA GLU A 70 -0.71 -4.08 6.55
C GLU A 70 -1.01 -3.42 5.21
N PHE A 71 -2.27 -3.01 5.02
CA PHE A 71 -2.74 -2.31 3.84
C PHE A 71 -3.46 -1.02 4.22
N LEU A 72 -3.32 0.00 3.37
CA LEU A 72 -4.01 1.27 3.48
C LEU A 72 -4.57 1.69 2.12
N HIS A 73 -5.82 2.17 2.10
CA HIS A 73 -6.45 2.63 0.86
C HIS A 73 -5.88 4.00 0.44
N VAL A 74 -5.63 4.19 -0.86
CA VAL A 74 -4.96 5.40 -1.39
C VAL A 74 -5.68 6.72 -1.06
N ASP A 75 -7.02 6.70 -0.94
CA ASP A 75 -7.81 7.89 -0.65
C ASP A 75 -7.63 8.41 0.78
N ASP A 76 -7.27 7.55 1.73
CA ASP A 76 -7.22 7.90 3.16
C ASP A 76 -5.92 8.63 3.55
N GLU A 77 -4.85 8.49 2.74
CA GLU A 77 -3.48 8.76 3.18
C GLU A 77 -3.03 10.22 2.97
N VAL A 78 -3.07 10.68 1.71
CA VAL A 78 -2.32 11.89 1.30
C VAL A 78 -2.95 13.17 1.83
N ILE A 79 -4.28 13.23 1.78
CA ILE A 79 -5.03 14.43 2.18
C ILE A 79 -4.94 14.63 3.70
N PHE A 80 -5.03 13.56 4.48
CA PHE A 80 -4.93 13.66 5.93
C PHE A 80 -3.53 14.15 6.34
N LEU A 81 -2.47 13.57 5.78
CA LEU A 81 -1.10 13.95 6.08
C LEU A 81 -0.84 15.43 5.76
N MET A 82 -1.21 15.88 4.57
CA MET A 82 -0.96 17.26 4.13
C MET A 82 -1.67 18.31 4.99
N ASN A 83 -2.83 17.97 5.55
CA ASN A 83 -3.62 18.92 6.35
C ASN A 83 -3.24 18.94 7.84
N ASN A 84 -2.63 17.87 8.36
CA ASN A 84 -2.48 17.67 9.81
C ASN A 84 -1.03 17.52 10.29
N TYR A 85 -0.05 17.41 9.39
CA TYR A 85 1.35 17.22 9.75
C TYR A 85 2.28 18.23 9.09
N SER A 86 3.08 18.91 9.91
CA SER A 86 4.19 19.73 9.47
C SER A 86 5.32 19.66 10.49
N ASP A 87 6.19 18.66 10.35
CA ASP A 87 7.39 18.53 11.18
C ASP A 87 8.58 17.95 10.40
N PHE A 88 9.78 18.05 10.98
CA PHE A 88 11.06 17.65 10.40
C PHE A 88 11.25 16.13 10.27
N PRO A 89 10.78 15.30 11.22
CA PRO A 89 10.83 13.85 11.06
C PRO A 89 9.98 13.36 9.88
N HIS A 90 10.24 12.14 9.44
CA HIS A 90 9.28 11.42 8.60
C HIS A 90 8.23 10.78 9.51
N VAL A 91 7.04 10.52 8.98
CA VAL A 91 5.96 9.85 9.69
C VAL A 91 5.54 8.59 8.96
N ASN A 92 5.34 7.50 9.70
CA ASN A 92 4.78 6.27 9.14
C ASN A 92 3.27 6.39 9.02
N ILE A 93 2.71 5.91 7.91
CA ILE A 93 1.28 6.01 7.62
C ILE A 93 0.75 4.62 7.32
N GLY A 94 -0.23 4.20 8.09
CA GLY A 94 -0.77 2.85 8.03
C GLY A 94 -2.06 2.75 8.84
N SER A 95 -2.77 1.63 8.65
CA SER A 95 -4.00 1.32 9.38
C SER A 95 -3.72 0.88 10.82
N GLY A 96 -2.48 0.48 11.15
CA GLY A 96 -2.11 -0.16 12.40
C GLY A 96 -2.65 -1.59 12.53
N VAL A 97 -3.25 -2.13 11.47
CA VAL A 97 -3.93 -3.43 11.47
C VAL A 97 -3.32 -4.30 10.38
N GLU A 98 -2.76 -5.43 10.80
CA GLU A 98 -2.20 -6.44 9.91
C GLU A 98 -3.24 -7.52 9.60
N VAL A 99 -3.17 -8.04 8.38
CA VAL A 99 -3.94 -9.21 7.91
C VAL A 99 -2.99 -10.22 7.29
N THR A 100 -3.29 -11.50 7.46
CA THR A 100 -2.54 -12.56 6.77
C THR A 100 -2.91 -12.61 5.29
N ILE A 101 -2.02 -13.10 4.43
CA ILE A 101 -2.33 -13.36 3.03
C ILE A 101 -3.53 -14.30 2.88
N LYS A 102 -3.69 -15.28 3.78
CA LYS A 102 -4.85 -16.16 3.80
C LYS A 102 -6.14 -15.38 4.05
N GLN A 103 -6.19 -14.55 5.09
CA GLN A 103 -7.36 -13.72 5.38
C GLN A 103 -7.67 -12.76 4.22
N LEU A 104 -6.63 -12.18 3.61
CA LEU A 104 -6.80 -11.32 2.45
C LEU A 104 -7.43 -12.06 1.27
N ALA A 105 -6.94 -13.27 0.97
CA ALA A 105 -7.47 -14.11 -0.11
C ALA A 105 -8.91 -14.60 0.14
N GLU A 106 -9.33 -14.72 1.40
CA GLU A 106 -10.71 -15.09 1.77
C GLU A 106 -11.69 -13.91 1.70
N LEU A 107 -11.19 -12.67 1.70
CA LEU A 107 -12.00 -11.44 1.64
C LEU A 107 -12.27 -10.94 0.22
N VAL A 108 -11.35 -11.21 -0.72
CA VAL A 108 -11.42 -10.77 -2.12
C VAL A 108 -12.34 -11.67 -2.94
#